data_AF-A0A7V6M526-F1
#
_entry.id   AF-A0A7V6M526-F1
#
_cell.length_a   1.000
_cell.length_b   1.000
_cell.length_c   1.000
_cell.angle_alpha   90.00
_cell.angle_beta   90.00
_cell.angle_gamma   90.00
#
_symmetry.space_group_name_H-M   'P 1'
#
loop_
_entity.id
_entity.type
_entity.pdbx_description
1 polymer ?
#
loop_
_entity_poly.entity_id
_entity_poly.type
_entity_poly.pdbx_seq_one_letter_code
_entity_poly.pdbx_strand_id
1 'polypeptide(L)'
;MIFIKPGFEKRFKVGDIVYWCHQQGHEYSVHYGMVDEQFSDVVCIDYLRVKENRRINGIPIDEFNDTKYKKLPKGWNYDTKLFEITYDEIENYPLDIKNPESIKTAYEKGLLVKDVTLFHGDIEAEITNEGYRIVKKYPLWVNHISHTSVRPDKLYFTYEEAEQEVRDNVAEFHRQASLSDYDWSVEQIDKTLNRWQQINDETDKAKNKYREWLLAMDRVEDIETRLVVGGVQWKYCDRKKWNNIEL
;
A
#
# COMPACT_ATOMS: atom_id res chain seq x y z
N MET A 1 18.81 26.32 -15.26
CA MET A 1 19.04 24.86 -15.30
C MET A 1 18.42 24.29 -14.04
N ILE A 2 17.30 23.57 -14.16
CA ILE A 2 16.61 22.98 -13.01
C ILE A 2 17.44 21.76 -12.58
N PHE A 3 18.00 21.79 -11.37
CA PHE A 3 18.68 20.63 -10.79
C PHE A 3 17.62 19.60 -10.41
N ILE A 4 17.54 18.52 -11.19
CA ILE A 4 16.71 17.37 -10.86
C ILE A 4 17.48 16.54 -9.82
N LYS A 5 16.83 16.19 -8.71
CA LYS A 5 17.41 15.34 -7.67
C LYS A 5 17.68 13.93 -8.25
N PRO A 6 18.81 13.28 -7.95
CA PRO A 6 19.04 11.90 -8.38
C PRO A 6 17.89 10.98 -7.97
N GLY A 7 17.41 10.17 -8.91
CA GLY A 7 16.25 9.29 -8.72
C GLY A 7 14.88 9.94 -9.02
N PHE A 8 14.85 11.23 -9.36
CA PHE A 8 13.65 11.99 -9.75
C PHE A 8 13.66 12.36 -11.24
N GLU A 9 14.51 11.72 -12.04
CA GLU A 9 14.56 11.93 -13.48
C GLU A 9 13.26 11.44 -14.14
N LYS A 10 12.87 12.09 -15.26
CA LYS A 10 11.78 11.62 -16.12
C LYS A 10 12.20 10.36 -16.88
N ARG A 11 12.22 9.23 -16.16
CA ARG A 11 12.70 7.94 -16.62
C ARG A 11 11.60 6.99 -17.08
N PHE A 12 10.36 7.21 -16.65
CA PHE A 12 9.20 6.38 -16.97
C PHE A 12 8.35 7.01 -18.07
N LYS A 13 7.88 6.18 -19.00
CA LYS A 13 7.00 6.57 -20.10
C LYS A 13 5.62 5.97 -19.88
N VAL A 14 4.60 6.64 -20.42
CA VAL A 14 3.23 6.13 -20.42
C VAL A 14 3.21 4.75 -21.09
N GLY A 15 2.58 3.79 -20.41
CA GLY A 15 2.51 2.39 -20.87
C GLY A 15 3.65 1.49 -20.40
N ASP A 16 4.67 2.02 -19.71
CA ASP A 16 5.71 1.18 -19.12
C ASP A 16 5.13 0.33 -17.98
N ILE A 17 5.54 -0.94 -17.90
CA ILE A 17 5.24 -1.81 -16.77
C ILE A 17 6.30 -1.59 -15.70
N VAL A 18 5.86 -1.37 -14.47
CA VAL A 18 6.71 -0.97 -13.35
C VAL A 18 6.33 -1.74 -12.08
N TYR A 19 7.30 -1.84 -11.16
CA TYR A 19 7.22 -2.57 -9.90
C TYR A 19 7.62 -1.69 -8.72
N TRP A 20 7.02 -1.90 -7.55
CA TRP A 20 7.41 -1.22 -6.32
C TRP A 20 7.18 -2.09 -5.10
N CYS A 21 7.91 -1.79 -4.03
CA CYS A 21 7.66 -2.32 -2.70
C CYS A 21 6.41 -1.63 -2.12
N HIS A 22 5.32 -2.38 -1.99
CA HIS A 22 4.09 -1.94 -1.33
C HIS A 22 4.11 -2.36 0.14
N GLN A 23 3.65 -1.47 1.01
CA GLN A 23 3.47 -1.75 2.43
C GLN A 23 1.99 -1.72 2.78
N GLN A 24 1.46 -2.84 3.27
CA GLN A 24 0.13 -2.92 3.86
C GLN A 24 0.25 -3.25 5.35
N GLY A 25 0.12 -2.23 6.19
CA GLY A 25 0.35 -2.37 7.62
C GLY A 25 1.81 -2.76 7.92
N HIS A 26 2.02 -3.99 8.37
CA HIS A 26 3.35 -4.53 8.69
C HIS A 26 3.91 -5.45 7.59
N GLU A 27 3.14 -5.72 6.55
CA GLU A 27 3.55 -6.62 5.47
C GLU A 27 4.10 -5.82 4.29
N TYR A 28 5.17 -6.34 3.70
CA TYR A 28 5.77 -5.82 2.46
C TYR A 28 5.58 -6.83 1.33
N SER A 29 5.20 -6.34 0.16
CA SER A 29 4.98 -7.15 -1.04
C SER A 29 5.38 -6.37 -2.30
N VAL A 30 5.67 -7.10 -3.38
CA VAL A 30 5.91 -6.45 -4.68
C VAL A 30 4.56 -6.25 -5.35
N HIS A 31 4.24 -5.00 -5.69
CA HIS A 31 3.13 -4.67 -6.55
C HIS A 31 3.63 -4.29 -7.94
N TYR A 32 2.74 -4.38 -8.93
CA TYR A 32 3.01 -3.98 -10.30
C TYR A 32 1.82 -3.20 -10.88
N GLY A 33 2.10 -2.45 -11.95
CA GLY A 33 1.10 -1.68 -12.66
C GLY A 33 1.68 -1.05 -13.92
N MET A 34 0.88 -0.22 -14.56
CA MET A 34 1.25 0.47 -15.79
C MET A 34 1.31 1.97 -15.55
N VAL A 35 2.37 2.62 -16.04
CA VAL A 35 2.55 4.06 -15.91
C VAL A 35 1.47 4.78 -16.72
N ASP A 36 0.71 5.65 -16.06
CA ASP A 36 -0.25 6.55 -16.69
C ASP A 36 0.39 7.91 -16.98
N GLU A 37 1.09 8.49 -16.00
CA GLU A 37 1.79 9.77 -16.15
C GLU A 37 2.97 9.89 -15.17
N GLN A 38 4.02 10.63 -15.55
CA GLN A 38 5.11 10.99 -14.66
C GLN A 38 5.25 12.52 -14.50
N PHE A 39 5.14 12.96 -13.25
CA PHE A 39 5.50 14.30 -12.78
C PHE A 39 6.94 14.33 -12.25
N SER A 40 7.40 15.48 -11.75
CA SER A 40 8.76 15.63 -11.22
C SER A 40 9.03 14.74 -10.00
N ASP A 41 8.03 14.58 -9.14
CA ASP A 41 8.12 14.02 -7.79
C ASP A 41 7.27 12.76 -7.59
N VAL A 42 6.43 12.43 -8.58
CA VAL A 42 5.47 11.34 -8.49
C VAL A 42 5.23 10.70 -9.86
N VAL A 43 5.06 9.39 -9.86
CA VAL A 43 4.59 8.60 -11.00
C VAL A 43 3.21 8.07 -10.66
N CYS A 44 2.24 8.38 -11.50
CA CYS A 44 0.89 7.84 -11.43
C CYS A 44 0.85 6.50 -12.16
N ILE A 45 0.38 5.47 -11.47
CA ILE A 45 0.38 4.08 -11.92
C ILE A 45 -1.04 3.54 -11.83
N ASP A 46 -1.55 3.04 -12.94
CA ASP A 46 -2.81 2.29 -12.96
C ASP A 46 -2.54 0.84 -12.55
N TYR A 47 -3.39 0.32 -11.66
CA TYR A 47 -3.43 -1.11 -11.43
C TYR A 47 -3.97 -1.83 -12.66
N LEU A 48 -3.45 -3.02 -12.91
CA LEU A 48 -3.93 -3.90 -13.97
C LEU A 48 -4.68 -5.08 -13.35
N ARG A 49 -5.83 -5.42 -13.90
CA ARG A 49 -6.64 -6.57 -13.49
C ARG A 49 -7.09 -7.37 -14.69
N VAL A 50 -7.44 -8.63 -14.44
CA VAL A 50 -8.08 -9.46 -15.45
C VAL A 50 -9.38 -8.79 -15.87
N LYS A 51 -9.66 -8.77 -17.17
CA LYS A 51 -10.90 -8.22 -17.70
C LYS A 51 -12.12 -8.82 -17.01
N GLU A 52 -13.14 -8.00 -16.88
CA GLU A 52 -14.40 -8.45 -16.36
C GLU A 52 -15.05 -9.49 -17.29
N ASN A 53 -15.57 -10.55 -16.69
CA ASN A 53 -16.17 -11.68 -17.42
C ASN A 53 -17.52 -12.10 -16.82
N ARG A 54 -18.03 -11.41 -15.80
CA ARG A 54 -19.35 -11.65 -15.24
C ARG A 54 -20.44 -11.30 -16.23
N ARG A 55 -21.45 -12.16 -16.30
CA ARG A 55 -22.72 -11.95 -16.98
C ARG A 55 -23.87 -12.03 -16.00
N ILE A 56 -24.82 -11.13 -16.12
CA ILE A 56 -26.04 -11.10 -15.31
C ILE A 56 -27.20 -11.51 -16.21
N ASN A 57 -27.79 -12.68 -15.96
CA ASN A 57 -28.79 -13.30 -16.83
C ASN A 57 -28.34 -13.37 -18.30
N GLY A 58 -27.06 -13.67 -18.54
CA GLY A 58 -26.46 -13.75 -19.88
C GLY A 58 -25.97 -12.42 -20.47
N ILE A 59 -26.24 -11.28 -19.86
CA ILE A 59 -25.80 -9.95 -20.33
C ILE A 59 -24.44 -9.62 -19.70
N PRO A 60 -23.40 -9.24 -20.46
CA PRO A 60 -22.12 -8.79 -19.90
C PRO A 60 -22.34 -7.67 -18.89
N ILE A 61 -21.65 -7.70 -17.75
CA ILE A 61 -21.87 -6.73 -16.70
C ILE A 61 -21.58 -5.29 -17.15
N ASP A 62 -20.64 -5.06 -18.06
CA ASP A 62 -20.36 -3.72 -18.60
C ASP A 62 -21.54 -3.16 -19.41
N GLU A 63 -22.33 -4.04 -20.04
CA GLU A 63 -23.54 -3.70 -20.79
C GLU A 63 -24.82 -3.73 -19.91
N PHE A 64 -24.74 -4.35 -18.74
CA PHE A 64 -25.88 -4.51 -17.85
C PHE A 64 -26.31 -3.17 -17.25
N ASN A 65 -27.61 -2.90 -17.32
CA ASN A 65 -28.27 -1.76 -16.69
C ASN A 65 -29.32 -2.25 -15.70
N ASP A 66 -29.55 -1.44 -14.66
CA ASP A 66 -30.57 -1.71 -13.66
C ASP A 66 -31.93 -2.02 -14.30
N THR A 67 -32.56 -3.09 -13.82
CA THR A 67 -33.85 -3.51 -14.37
C THR A 67 -34.99 -2.68 -13.78
N LYS A 68 -36.11 -2.56 -14.50
CA LYS A 68 -37.37 -2.07 -13.91
C LYS A 68 -37.90 -3.05 -12.87
N TYR A 69 -38.72 -2.54 -11.94
CA TYR A 69 -39.45 -3.38 -10.99
C TYR A 69 -40.32 -4.42 -11.71
N LYS A 70 -40.23 -5.66 -11.24
CA LYS A 70 -41.02 -6.81 -11.67
C LYS A 70 -41.69 -7.44 -10.46
N LYS A 71 -42.82 -8.10 -10.69
CA LYS A 71 -43.50 -8.88 -9.65
C LYS A 71 -42.61 -10.04 -9.20
N LEU A 72 -42.56 -10.29 -7.88
CA LEU A 72 -41.91 -11.48 -7.34
C LEU A 72 -42.53 -12.78 -7.90
N PRO A 73 -41.71 -13.83 -8.10
CA PRO A 73 -42.21 -15.15 -8.50
C PRO A 73 -43.28 -15.69 -7.54
N LYS A 74 -44.21 -16.51 -8.07
CA LYS A 74 -45.23 -17.16 -7.23
C LYS A 74 -44.54 -18.14 -6.28
N GLY A 75 -44.85 -18.04 -4.99
CA GLY A 75 -44.23 -18.88 -3.95
C GLY A 75 -42.83 -18.42 -3.55
N TRP A 76 -42.47 -17.16 -3.86
CA TRP A 76 -41.19 -16.57 -3.45
C TRP A 76 -40.93 -16.74 -1.94
N ASN A 77 -39.67 -17.05 -1.64
CA ASN A 77 -39.06 -17.07 -0.33
C ASN A 77 -37.63 -16.50 -0.42
N TYR A 78 -36.94 -16.37 0.71
CA TYR A 78 -35.59 -15.81 0.74
C TYR A 78 -34.53 -16.63 -0.04
N ASP A 79 -34.81 -17.91 -0.32
CA ASP A 79 -33.93 -18.79 -1.11
C ASP A 79 -34.21 -18.74 -2.61
N THR A 80 -35.23 -17.99 -3.04
CA THR A 80 -35.62 -17.91 -4.44
C THR A 80 -34.57 -17.14 -5.24
N LYS A 81 -33.90 -17.83 -6.17
CA LYS A 81 -32.92 -17.22 -7.10
C LYS A 81 -33.61 -16.24 -8.05
N LEU A 82 -33.39 -14.94 -7.86
CA LEU A 82 -34.02 -13.87 -8.63
C LEU A 82 -33.23 -13.46 -9.90
N PHE A 83 -31.95 -13.84 -9.96
CA PHE A 83 -31.07 -13.63 -11.10
C PHE A 83 -29.93 -14.66 -11.07
N GLU A 84 -29.21 -14.76 -12.17
CA GLU A 84 -28.05 -15.62 -12.30
C GLU A 84 -26.82 -14.81 -12.69
N ILE A 85 -25.71 -15.10 -12.02
CA ILE A 85 -24.38 -14.66 -12.45
C ILE A 85 -23.71 -15.86 -13.12
N THR A 86 -23.32 -15.70 -14.38
CA THR A 86 -22.45 -16.62 -15.09
C THR A 86 -21.14 -15.91 -15.46
N TYR A 87 -20.16 -16.66 -15.96
CA TYR A 87 -18.84 -16.15 -16.29
C TYR A 87 -18.46 -16.58 -17.70
N ASP A 88 -17.94 -15.66 -18.50
CA ASP A 88 -17.32 -16.02 -19.77
C ASP A 88 -16.04 -16.82 -19.53
N GLU A 89 -15.79 -17.79 -20.42
CA GLU A 89 -14.53 -18.50 -20.44
C GLU A 89 -13.39 -17.50 -20.71
N ILE A 90 -12.48 -17.39 -19.76
CA ILE A 90 -11.24 -16.63 -19.93
C ILE A 90 -10.21 -17.61 -20.49
N GLU A 91 -9.58 -17.22 -21.61
CA GLU A 91 -8.47 -17.97 -22.17
C GLU A 91 -7.40 -18.17 -21.11
N ASN A 92 -7.02 -19.44 -20.88
CA ASN A 92 -5.99 -19.77 -19.90
C ASN A 92 -4.62 -19.32 -20.43
N TYR A 93 -4.26 -18.06 -20.14
CA TYR A 93 -2.99 -17.49 -20.51
C TYR A 93 -2.03 -17.53 -19.31
N PRO A 94 -0.83 -18.14 -19.43
CA PRO A 94 0.15 -18.15 -18.36
C PRO A 94 0.72 -16.74 -18.19
N LEU A 95 0.13 -15.96 -17.28
CA LEU A 95 0.62 -14.65 -16.89
C LEU A 95 1.74 -14.81 -15.87
N ASP A 96 2.95 -14.42 -16.24
CA ASP A 96 4.06 -14.29 -15.30
C ASP A 96 4.17 -12.84 -14.85
N ILE A 97 3.70 -12.56 -13.63
CA ILE A 97 3.71 -11.22 -13.05
C ILE A 97 5.11 -10.69 -12.75
N LYS A 98 6.16 -11.52 -12.84
CA LYS A 98 7.54 -11.06 -12.66
C LYS A 98 8.14 -10.55 -13.97
N ASN A 99 7.53 -10.90 -15.10
CA ASN A 99 8.00 -10.55 -16.43
C ASN A 99 7.17 -9.39 -17.01
N PRO A 100 7.75 -8.17 -17.15
CA PRO A 100 7.02 -7.02 -17.67
C PRO A 100 6.49 -7.24 -19.09
N GLU A 101 7.19 -8.00 -19.94
CA GLU A 101 6.73 -8.31 -21.30
C GLU A 101 5.53 -9.28 -21.30
N SER A 102 5.45 -10.18 -20.31
CA SER A 102 4.27 -11.06 -20.14
C SER A 102 3.04 -10.24 -19.77
N ILE A 103 3.18 -9.32 -18.83
CA ILE A 103 2.11 -8.39 -18.42
C ILE A 103 1.68 -7.51 -19.59
N LYS A 104 2.64 -6.93 -20.30
CA LYS A 104 2.38 -6.07 -21.46
C LYS A 104 1.65 -6.82 -22.58
N THR A 105 2.10 -8.03 -22.91
CA THR A 105 1.42 -8.90 -23.89
C THR A 105 -0.01 -9.23 -23.46
N ALA A 106 -0.23 -9.54 -22.18
CA ALA A 106 -1.56 -9.81 -21.65
C ALA A 106 -2.48 -8.58 -21.72
N TYR A 107 -1.93 -7.38 -21.49
CA TYR A 107 -2.66 -6.12 -21.65
C TYR A 107 -3.00 -5.84 -23.11
N GLU A 108 -2.06 -6.00 -24.04
CA GLU A 108 -2.27 -5.81 -25.48
C GLU A 108 -3.31 -6.79 -26.07
N LYS A 109 -3.40 -8.00 -25.51
CA LYS A 109 -4.45 -8.99 -25.87
C LYS A 109 -5.81 -8.71 -25.23
N GLY A 110 -5.91 -7.69 -24.36
CA GLY A 110 -7.12 -7.38 -23.60
C GLY A 110 -7.47 -8.40 -22.51
N LEU A 111 -6.52 -9.25 -22.10
CA LEU A 111 -6.68 -10.14 -20.94
C LEU A 111 -6.54 -9.36 -19.64
N LEU A 112 -5.60 -8.43 -19.61
CA LEU A 112 -5.49 -7.40 -18.57
C LEU A 112 -6.06 -6.08 -19.07
N VAL A 113 -6.73 -5.35 -18.19
CA VAL A 113 -7.23 -4.00 -18.42
C VAL A 113 -6.88 -3.10 -17.23
N LYS A 114 -6.97 -1.79 -17.43
CA LYS A 114 -6.82 -0.83 -16.33
C LYS A 114 -7.94 -1.06 -15.32
N ASP A 115 -7.59 -1.16 -14.04
CA ASP A 115 -8.53 -1.50 -12.98
C ASP A 115 -9.68 -0.47 -12.84
N VAL A 116 -9.42 0.78 -13.21
CA VAL A 116 -10.41 1.86 -13.22
C VAL A 116 -11.56 1.64 -14.20
N THR A 117 -11.38 0.80 -15.22
CA THR A 117 -12.44 0.52 -16.20
C THR A 117 -13.38 -0.58 -15.75
N LEU A 118 -13.10 -1.24 -14.61
CA LEU A 118 -13.86 -2.37 -14.13
C LEU A 118 -14.93 -1.96 -13.10
N PHE A 119 -16.04 -2.69 -13.11
CA PHE A 119 -17.07 -2.56 -12.10
C PHE A 119 -16.74 -3.42 -10.87
N HIS A 120 -16.41 -2.80 -9.74
CA HIS A 120 -16.07 -3.52 -8.49
C HIS A 120 -17.23 -3.65 -7.51
N GLY A 121 -18.41 -3.19 -7.92
CA GLY A 121 -19.61 -3.28 -7.09
C GLY A 121 -20.23 -4.68 -7.08
N ASP A 122 -21.30 -4.77 -6.30
CA ASP A 122 -22.14 -5.95 -6.17
C ASP A 122 -23.38 -5.83 -7.06
N ILE A 123 -23.91 -7.00 -7.42
CA ILE A 123 -25.21 -7.12 -8.07
C ILE A 123 -26.20 -7.63 -7.04
N GLU A 124 -27.25 -6.85 -6.79
CA GLU A 124 -28.26 -7.18 -5.79
C GLU A 124 -29.65 -7.28 -6.42
N ALA A 125 -30.47 -8.17 -5.86
CA ALA A 125 -31.91 -8.10 -6.04
C ALA A 125 -32.51 -7.20 -4.95
N GLU A 126 -32.85 -5.98 -5.31
CA GLU A 126 -33.56 -5.06 -4.44
C GLU A 126 -35.05 -5.40 -4.43
N ILE A 127 -35.58 -5.74 -3.26
CA ILE A 127 -36.98 -6.12 -3.05
C ILE A 127 -37.66 -5.05 -2.21
N THR A 128 -38.78 -4.52 -2.70
CA THR A 128 -39.59 -3.49 -2.04
C THR A 128 -41.08 -3.87 -2.11
N ASN A 129 -41.95 -2.99 -1.62
CA ASN A 129 -43.40 -3.11 -1.79
C ASN A 129 -43.86 -3.01 -3.26
N GLU A 130 -43.01 -2.50 -4.17
CA GLU A 130 -43.30 -2.40 -5.61
C GLU A 130 -42.92 -3.67 -6.39
N GLY A 131 -42.26 -4.64 -5.74
CA GLY A 131 -41.76 -5.87 -6.36
C GLY A 131 -40.25 -6.00 -6.18
N TYR A 132 -39.55 -6.50 -7.20
CA TYR A 132 -38.09 -6.60 -7.17
C TYR A 132 -37.45 -6.05 -8.45
N ARG A 133 -36.21 -5.59 -8.34
CA ARG A 133 -35.33 -5.26 -9.46
C ARG A 133 -33.91 -5.72 -9.19
N ILE A 134 -33.14 -5.93 -10.26
CA ILE A 134 -31.70 -6.21 -10.18
C ILE A 134 -30.96 -4.90 -10.40
N VAL A 135 -30.04 -4.58 -9.50
CA VAL A 135 -29.31 -3.30 -9.49
C VAL A 135 -27.81 -3.52 -9.32
N LYS A 136 -27.03 -2.63 -9.92
CA LYS A 136 -25.61 -2.44 -9.60
C LYS A 136 -25.50 -1.57 -8.36
N LYS A 137 -24.79 -2.03 -7.32
CA LYS A 137 -24.51 -1.25 -6.12
C LYS A 137 -23.03 -1.22 -5.82
N TYR A 138 -22.56 -0.05 -5.41
CA TYR A 138 -21.25 0.09 -4.78
C TYR A 138 -21.46 0.19 -3.28
N PRO A 139 -21.04 -0.81 -2.49
CA PRO A 139 -21.17 -0.75 -1.05
C PRO A 139 -20.34 0.41 -0.49
N LEU A 140 -20.93 1.23 0.38
CA LEU A 140 -20.28 2.42 0.93
C LEU A 140 -18.99 2.12 1.72
N TRP A 141 -18.85 0.90 2.25
CA TRP A 141 -17.69 0.46 3.02
C TRP A 141 -16.58 -0.14 2.15
N VAL A 142 -16.82 -0.36 0.86
CA VAL A 142 -15.81 -0.88 -0.07
C VAL A 142 -15.06 0.30 -0.66
N ASN A 143 -13.85 0.53 -0.15
CA ASN A 143 -12.90 1.45 -0.78
C ASN A 143 -12.07 0.66 -1.78
N HIS A 144 -12.30 0.92 -3.07
CA HIS A 144 -11.54 0.28 -4.15
C HIS A 144 -10.52 1.26 -4.74
N ILE A 145 -9.25 0.88 -4.69
CA ILE A 145 -8.14 1.69 -5.19
C ILE A 145 -7.75 1.15 -6.56
N SER A 146 -7.99 1.93 -7.61
CA SER A 146 -7.71 1.57 -9.01
C SER A 146 -6.37 2.07 -9.55
N HIS A 147 -5.75 3.02 -8.85
CA HIS A 147 -4.48 3.63 -9.22
C HIS A 147 -3.70 4.01 -7.96
N THR A 148 -2.40 4.21 -8.10
CA THR A 148 -1.53 4.66 -7.01
C THR A 148 -0.51 5.68 -7.50
N SER A 149 0.03 6.43 -6.55
CA SER A 149 1.08 7.43 -6.78
C SER A 149 2.33 7.00 -6.04
N VAL A 150 3.40 6.73 -6.78
CA VAL A 150 4.67 6.25 -6.22
C VAL A 150 5.77 7.25 -6.56
N ARG A 151 6.68 7.47 -5.60
CA ARG A 151 7.86 8.31 -5.85
C ARG A 151 8.75 7.66 -6.92
N PRO A 152 9.30 8.43 -7.87
CA PRO A 152 10.11 7.85 -8.94
C PRO A 152 11.28 7.02 -8.42
N ASP A 153 11.92 7.40 -7.30
CA ASP A 153 13.06 6.67 -6.70
C ASP A 153 12.70 5.34 -6.02
N LYS A 154 11.40 5.05 -5.86
CA LYS A 154 10.84 3.82 -5.26
C LYS A 154 10.13 2.93 -6.27
N LEU A 155 10.39 3.19 -7.54
CA LEU A 155 9.78 2.49 -8.66
C LEU A 155 10.87 1.83 -9.51
N TYR A 156 10.60 0.63 -10.00
CA TYR A 156 11.60 -0.22 -10.65
C TYR A 156 11.05 -0.79 -11.96
N PHE A 157 11.94 -1.08 -12.92
CA PHE A 157 11.55 -1.73 -14.17
C PHE A 157 11.50 -3.25 -14.06
N THR A 158 12.17 -3.81 -13.04
CA THR A 158 12.24 -5.25 -12.82
C THR A 158 11.59 -5.64 -11.50
N TYR A 159 11.03 -6.85 -11.45
CA TYR A 159 10.45 -7.41 -10.24
C TYR A 159 11.51 -7.62 -9.17
N GLU A 160 12.70 -8.06 -9.57
CA GLU A 160 13.82 -8.40 -8.69
C GLU A 160 14.32 -7.20 -7.89
N GLU A 161 14.38 -6.00 -8.50
CA GLU A 161 14.76 -4.78 -7.80
C GLU A 161 13.75 -4.41 -6.69
N ALA A 162 12.45 -4.48 -7.00
CA ALA A 162 11.40 -4.25 -6.01
C ALA A 162 11.37 -5.34 -4.93
N GLU A 163 11.61 -6.59 -5.31
CA GLU A 163 11.71 -7.73 -4.40
C GLU A 163 12.89 -7.58 -3.45
N GLN A 164 14.01 -7.03 -3.91
CA GLN A 164 15.16 -6.75 -3.03
C GLN A 164 14.78 -5.73 -1.96
N GLU A 165 14.07 -4.65 -2.30
CA GLU A 165 13.60 -3.69 -1.30
C GLU A 165 12.63 -4.34 -0.29
N VAL A 166 11.74 -5.23 -0.74
CA VAL A 166 10.88 -6.02 0.17
C VAL A 166 11.74 -6.85 1.13
N ARG A 167 12.75 -7.57 0.61
CA ARG A 167 13.66 -8.40 1.42
C ARG A 167 14.46 -7.57 2.41
N ASP A 168 14.93 -6.39 2.03
CA ASP A 168 15.69 -5.50 2.91
C ASP A 168 14.83 -5.01 4.08
N ASN A 169 13.57 -4.64 3.82
CA ASN A 169 12.63 -4.23 4.87
C ASN A 169 12.32 -5.40 5.83
N VAL A 170 12.10 -6.61 5.30
CA VAL A 170 11.86 -7.81 6.12
C VAL A 170 13.12 -8.20 6.92
N ALA A 171 14.31 -8.08 6.32
CA ALA A 171 15.57 -8.34 7.01
C ALA A 171 15.80 -7.37 8.17
N GLU A 172 15.40 -6.10 8.03
CA GLU A 172 15.43 -5.13 9.12
C GLU A 172 14.51 -5.54 10.28
N PHE A 173 13.32 -6.09 10.01
CA PHE A 173 12.47 -6.64 11.07
C PHE A 173 13.12 -7.82 11.79
N HIS A 174 13.76 -8.72 11.05
CA HIS A 174 14.49 -9.83 11.66
C HIS A 174 15.70 -9.34 12.48
N ARG A 175 16.40 -8.31 12.01
CA ARG A 175 17.49 -7.68 12.77
C ARG A 175 16.96 -7.11 14.08
N GLN A 176 15.89 -6.31 14.03
CA GLN A 176 15.27 -5.73 15.23
C GLN A 176 14.82 -6.80 16.21
N ALA A 177 14.17 -7.87 15.73
CA ALA A 177 13.74 -8.99 16.55
C ALA A 177 14.89 -9.79 17.18
N SER A 178 16.10 -9.69 16.62
CA SER A 178 17.30 -10.36 17.15
C SER A 178 18.05 -9.56 18.21
N LEU A 179 17.73 -8.27 18.39
CA LEU A 179 18.37 -7.44 19.40
C LEU A 179 17.91 -7.83 20.80
N SER A 180 18.79 -7.68 21.78
CA SER A 180 18.35 -7.68 23.18
C SER A 180 17.55 -6.41 23.48
N ASP A 181 16.72 -6.43 24.54
CA ASP A 181 15.98 -5.24 24.98
C ASP A 181 16.93 -4.07 25.29
N TYR A 182 18.12 -4.38 25.83
CA TYR A 182 19.18 -3.40 26.05
C TYR A 182 19.67 -2.79 24.72
N ASP A 183 20.09 -3.63 23.77
CA ASP A 183 20.64 -3.15 22.49
C ASP A 183 19.60 -2.35 21.70
N TRP A 184 18.33 -2.79 21.74
CA TRP A 184 17.22 -2.05 21.14
C TRP A 184 17.06 -0.67 21.77
N SER A 185 17.06 -0.59 23.10
CA SER A 185 16.94 0.70 23.80
C SER A 185 18.11 1.63 23.48
N VAL A 186 19.34 1.12 23.47
CA VAL A 186 20.53 1.90 23.05
C VAL A 186 20.36 2.45 21.63
N GLU A 187 19.85 1.65 20.69
CA GLU A 187 19.58 2.10 19.32
C GLU A 187 18.51 3.21 19.27
N GLN A 188 17.44 3.13 20.07
CA GLN A 188 16.42 4.19 20.13
C GLN A 188 16.93 5.48 20.76
N ILE A 189 17.78 5.37 21.79
CA ILE A 189 18.50 6.50 22.39
C ILE A 189 19.37 7.16 21.31
N ASP A 190 20.20 6.38 20.61
CA ASP A 190 21.10 6.89 19.58
C ASP A 190 20.33 7.53 18.42
N LYS A 191 19.18 6.97 18.00
CA LYS A 191 18.28 7.60 17.01
C LYS A 191 17.79 8.97 17.46
N THR A 192 17.38 9.08 18.72
CA THR A 192 16.90 10.36 19.29
C THR A 192 18.03 11.38 19.36
N LEU A 193 19.22 10.98 19.81
CA LEU A 193 20.38 11.85 19.93
C LEU A 193 20.94 12.29 18.57
N ASN A 194 20.95 11.41 17.57
CA ASN A 194 21.36 11.78 16.20
C ASN A 194 20.40 12.81 15.59
N ARG A 195 19.09 12.67 15.81
CA ARG A 195 18.11 13.66 15.36
C ARG A 195 18.25 14.98 16.11
N TRP A 196 18.50 14.93 17.42
CA TRP A 196 18.78 16.11 18.24
C TRP A 196 20.00 16.87 17.74
N GLN A 197 21.08 16.13 17.45
CA GLN A 197 22.33 16.67 16.94
C GLN A 197 22.12 17.45 15.65
N GLN A 198 21.39 16.85 14.70
CA GLN A 198 21.11 17.48 13.40
C GLN A 198 20.23 18.72 13.51
N ILE A 199 19.22 18.73 14.40
CA ILE A 199 18.29 19.86 14.54
C ILE A 199 18.97 21.07 15.17
N ASN A 200 19.90 20.85 16.10
CA ASN A 200 20.55 21.92 16.86
C ASN A 200 21.96 22.26 16.36
N ASP A 201 22.42 21.64 15.28
CA ASP A 201 23.81 21.77 14.76
C ASP A 201 24.87 21.49 15.84
N GLU A 202 24.62 20.46 16.65
CA GLU A 202 25.43 20.13 17.81
C GLU A 202 26.63 19.24 17.47
N THR A 203 27.67 19.34 18.31
CA THR A 203 28.90 18.56 18.11
C THR A 203 28.75 17.10 18.52
N ASP A 204 29.56 16.21 17.94
CA ASP A 204 29.64 14.80 18.39
C ASP A 204 30.02 14.70 19.87
N LYS A 205 30.84 15.63 20.36
CA LYS A 205 31.20 15.71 21.78
C LYS A 205 29.97 15.99 22.66
N ALA A 206 29.09 16.89 22.23
CA ALA A 206 27.85 17.17 22.95
C ALA A 206 26.94 15.94 22.94
N LYS A 207 26.76 15.30 21.77
CA LYS A 207 26.00 14.05 21.65
C LYS A 207 26.52 12.95 22.58
N ASN A 208 27.83 12.74 22.61
CA ASN A 208 28.45 11.69 23.41
C ASN A 208 28.27 11.91 24.92
N LYS A 209 28.26 13.17 25.39
CA LYS A 209 27.94 13.45 26.81
C LYS A 209 26.53 12.98 27.19
N TYR A 210 25.54 13.29 26.34
CA TYR A 210 24.15 12.85 26.57
C TYR A 210 24.04 11.33 26.53
N ARG A 211 24.72 10.70 25.57
CA ARG A 211 24.78 9.24 25.42
C ARG A 211 25.40 8.58 26.65
N GLU A 212 26.59 9.02 27.06
CA GLU A 212 27.29 8.51 28.25
C GLU A 212 26.44 8.65 29.51
N TRP A 213 25.76 9.80 29.68
CA TRP A 213 24.88 10.02 30.83
C TRP A 213 23.68 9.05 30.83
N LEU A 214 23.02 8.86 29.69
CA LEU A 214 21.87 7.94 29.57
C LEU A 214 22.28 6.47 29.76
N LEU A 215 23.44 6.07 29.25
CA LEU A 215 23.94 4.70 29.38
C LEU A 215 24.53 4.39 30.76
N ALA A 216 24.85 5.42 31.55
CA ALA A 216 25.27 5.26 32.94
C ALA A 216 24.09 5.04 33.90
N MET A 217 22.85 5.16 33.43
CA MET A 217 21.65 4.95 34.23
C MET A 217 21.36 3.45 34.42
N ASP A 218 20.69 3.11 35.51
CA ASP A 218 20.16 1.75 35.71
C ASP A 218 19.02 1.46 34.74
N ARG A 219 18.80 0.17 34.38
CA ARG A 219 17.69 -0.30 33.53
C ARG A 219 17.60 0.45 32.20
N VAL A 220 18.70 0.51 31.46
CA VAL A 220 18.77 1.21 30.17
C VAL A 220 17.71 0.67 29.20
N GLU A 221 17.44 -0.62 29.22
CA GLU A 221 16.38 -1.29 28.46
C GLU A 221 14.99 -0.70 28.66
N ASP A 222 14.74 -0.03 29.79
CA ASP A 222 13.47 0.60 30.13
C ASP A 222 13.46 2.12 29.87
N ILE A 223 14.51 2.70 29.30
CA ILE A 223 14.59 4.14 29.02
C ILE A 223 13.88 4.47 27.71
N GLU A 224 12.92 5.40 27.78
CA GLU A 224 12.37 6.07 26.61
C GLU A 224 12.98 7.47 26.48
N THR A 225 13.41 7.83 25.27
CA THR A 225 13.87 9.18 24.94
C THR A 225 12.97 9.85 23.91
N ARG A 226 12.87 11.18 23.97
CA ARG A 226 12.19 11.98 22.95
C ARG A 226 12.81 13.36 22.77
N LEU A 227 12.42 14.02 21.69
CA LEU A 227 12.76 15.40 21.39
C LEU A 227 11.56 16.33 21.64
N VAL A 228 11.77 17.37 22.44
CA VAL A 228 10.77 18.42 22.73
C VAL A 228 11.45 19.77 22.77
N VAL A 229 10.99 20.72 21.94
CA VAL A 229 11.48 22.12 21.90
C VAL A 229 13.02 22.20 21.82
N GLY A 230 13.62 21.39 20.95
CA GLY A 230 15.08 21.35 20.75
C GLY A 230 15.88 20.62 21.84
N GLY A 231 15.26 20.21 22.95
CA GLY A 231 15.90 19.47 24.03
C GLY A 231 15.63 17.96 24.00
N VAL A 232 16.53 17.19 24.62
CA VAL A 232 16.34 15.75 24.87
C VAL A 232 15.67 15.55 26.22
N GLN A 233 14.60 14.76 26.23
CA GLN A 233 13.94 14.30 27.45
C GLN A 233 13.99 12.79 27.56
N TRP A 234 13.93 12.29 28.79
CA TRP A 234 13.91 10.86 29.08
C TRP A 234 12.91 10.51 30.19
N LYS A 235 12.52 9.24 30.25
CA LYS A 235 11.81 8.62 31.38
C LYS A 235 12.05 7.11 31.36
N TYR A 236 11.68 6.42 32.44
CA TYR A 236 11.45 4.98 32.36
C TYR A 236 10.06 4.67 31.77
N CYS A 237 9.93 3.57 31.04
CA CYS A 237 8.68 3.08 30.44
C CYS A 237 7.54 2.99 31.46
N ASP A 238 7.87 2.58 32.70
CA ASP A 238 6.93 2.45 33.81
C ASP A 238 6.48 3.80 34.42
N ARG A 239 7.08 4.92 34.02
CA ARG A 239 6.75 6.27 34.51
C ARG A 239 6.00 7.09 33.46
N LYS A 240 5.23 8.06 33.96
CA LYS A 240 4.50 9.03 33.14
C LYS A 240 5.24 10.34 32.94
N LYS A 241 6.13 10.72 33.87
CA LYS A 241 6.78 12.02 33.89
C LYS A 241 8.07 11.98 33.07
N TRP A 242 8.18 12.91 32.13
CA TRP A 242 9.40 13.17 31.37
C TRP A 242 10.32 14.11 32.14
N ASN A 243 11.63 13.86 32.04
CA ASN A 243 12.67 14.65 32.68
C ASN A 243 13.58 15.25 31.62
N ASN A 244 14.00 16.49 31.83
CA ASN A 244 15.04 17.11 31.02
C ASN A 244 16.41 16.58 31.45
N ILE A 245 17.38 16.67 30.55
CA ILE A 245 18.79 16.40 30.83
C ILE A 245 19.51 17.75 30.89
N GLU A 246 20.30 17.98 31.93
CA GLU A 246 21.15 19.16 32.11
C GLU A 246 22.57 18.66 32.43
N LEU A 247 23.55 18.99 31.57
CA LEU A 247 24.94 18.47 31.58
C LEU A 247 25.99 19.57 31.45
#